data_AF-A0A554VUV4-F1
#
_entry.id   AF-A0A554VUV4-F1
#
_cell.length_a   1.000
_cell.length_b   1.000
_cell.length_c   1.000
_cell.angle_alpha   90.00
_cell.angle_beta   90.00
_cell.angle_gamma   90.00
#
_symmetry.space_group_name_H-M   'P 1'
#
loop_
_entity.id
_entity.type
_entity.pdbx_description
1 polymer ?
#
loop_
_entity_poly.entity_id
_entity_poly.type
_entity_poly.pdbx_seq_one_letter_code
_entity_poly.pdbx_strand_id
1 'polypeptide(L)'
;MSFFLVFLAIVLIGATALIGTDIGAGLMRKRRSGNPLIDDGFDEPVASLPPVLLPADAKPTDVDHVRFSLGLRGYRMDQVDEVLDDLRDQIASKDGQLASKEAEIAARDAEIERLREQLRNNVLSATAEDRP
;
A
#
# COMPACT_ATOMS: atom_id res chain seq x y z
N MET A 1 -43.81 -31.14 -8.70
CA MET A 1 -42.37 -31.48 -8.62
C MET A 1 -41.48 -30.24 -8.47
N SER A 2 -41.67 -29.17 -9.26
CA SER A 2 -40.84 -27.95 -9.17
C SER A 2 -40.93 -27.19 -7.83
N PHE A 3 -42.14 -26.99 -7.29
CA PHE A 3 -42.33 -26.25 -6.04
C PHE A 3 -41.67 -26.88 -4.81
N PHE A 4 -41.55 -28.21 -4.79
CA PHE A 4 -40.91 -28.92 -3.68
C PHE A 4 -39.40 -28.67 -3.64
N LEU A 5 -38.75 -28.59 -4.82
CA LEU A 5 -37.34 -28.24 -4.93
C LEU A 5 -37.07 -26.78 -4.54
N VAL A 6 -37.98 -25.86 -4.90
CA VAL A 6 -37.88 -24.45 -4.49
C VAL A 6 -38.03 -24.30 -2.97
N PHE A 7 -39.00 -25.01 -2.38
CA PHE A 7 -39.17 -25.01 -0.93
C PHE A 7 -37.95 -25.58 -0.20
N LEU A 8 -37.43 -26.72 -0.69
CA LEU A 8 -36.22 -27.34 -0.14
C LEU A 8 -35.01 -26.40 -0.23
N ALA A 9 -34.84 -25.68 -1.35
CA ALA A 9 -33.77 -24.72 -1.53
C ALA A 9 -33.86 -23.55 -0.54
N ILE A 10 -35.06 -22.99 -0.32
CA ILE A 10 -35.28 -21.89 0.63
C ILE A 10 -34.99 -22.34 2.07
N VAL A 11 -35.43 -23.55 2.46
CA VAL A 11 -35.16 -24.10 3.80
C VAL A 11 -33.67 -24.32 4.01
N LEU A 12 -32.94 -24.79 2.99
CA LEU A 12 -31.52 -25.07 3.09
C LEU A 12 -30.69 -23.78 3.19
N ILE A 13 -31.08 -22.73 2.46
CA ILE A 13 -30.49 -21.38 2.56
C ILE A 13 -30.79 -20.75 3.93
N GLY A 14 -32.00 -20.93 4.46
CA GLY A 14 -32.37 -20.45 5.80
C GLY A 14 -31.59 -21.15 6.91
N ALA A 15 -31.38 -22.47 6.79
CA ALA A 15 -30.65 -23.26 7.77
C ALA A 15 -29.14 -22.93 7.80
N THR A 16 -28.51 -22.70 6.64
CA THR A 16 -27.09 -22.31 6.57
C THR A 16 -26.86 -20.89 7.07
N ALA A 17 -27.81 -19.97 6.83
CA ALA A 17 -27.76 -18.62 7.40
C ALA A 17 -27.85 -18.64 8.95
N LEU A 18 -28.68 -19.51 9.52
CA LEU A 18 -28.87 -19.63 10.97
C LEU A 18 -27.70 -20.29 11.73
N ILE A 19 -26.91 -21.14 11.07
CA ILE A 19 -25.79 -21.86 11.70
C ILE A 19 -24.45 -21.15 11.46
N GLY A 20 -24.30 -20.42 10.34
CA GLY A 20 -23.05 -19.78 9.92
C GLY A 20 -22.89 -18.31 10.31
N THR A 21 -23.95 -17.65 10.80
CA THR A 21 -23.89 -16.25 11.25
C THR A 21 -24.47 -16.12 12.64
N ASP A 22 -23.79 -15.34 13.48
CA ASP A 22 -24.14 -15.01 14.87
C ASP A 22 -25.41 -14.13 14.98
N ILE A 23 -26.38 -14.34 14.09
CA ILE A 23 -27.59 -13.52 13.87
C ILE A 23 -28.84 -14.23 14.41
N GLY A 24 -28.69 -15.43 14.98
CA GLY A 24 -29.80 -16.24 15.52
C GLY A 24 -30.24 -15.91 16.96
N ALA A 25 -29.57 -15.02 17.68
CA ALA A 25 -29.86 -14.76 19.09
C ALA A 25 -30.81 -13.57 19.35
N GLY A 26 -31.34 -12.92 18.30
CA GLY A 26 -32.06 -11.65 18.43
C GLY A 26 -33.59 -11.72 18.63
N LEU A 27 -34.28 -12.80 18.25
CA LEU A 27 -35.75 -12.75 18.12
C LEU A 27 -36.55 -13.46 19.23
N MET A 28 -35.91 -14.19 20.15
CA MET A 28 -36.61 -14.93 21.22
C MET A 28 -36.02 -14.72 22.61
N ARG A 29 -36.04 -13.47 23.10
CA ARG A 29 -35.81 -13.22 24.53
C ARG A 29 -36.70 -12.09 25.07
N LYS A 30 -38.02 -12.26 24.95
CA LYS A 30 -38.95 -11.49 25.78
C LYS A 30 -38.93 -12.06 27.21
N ARG A 31 -38.49 -11.20 28.14
CA ARG A 31 -38.75 -11.22 29.59
C ARG A 31 -37.82 -12.08 30.46
N ARG A 32 -36.70 -11.48 30.88
CA ARG A 32 -36.17 -11.61 32.26
C ARG A 32 -35.35 -10.36 32.62
N SER A 33 -35.96 -9.53 33.46
CA SER A 33 -35.37 -8.69 34.51
C SER A 33 -33.84 -8.80 34.70
N GLY A 34 -33.14 -7.66 34.61
CA GLY A 34 -31.78 -7.50 35.14
C GLY A 34 -30.96 -6.35 34.50
N ASN A 35 -30.92 -5.19 35.16
CA ASN A 35 -29.99 -4.05 35.04
C ASN A 35 -29.93 -3.18 33.75
N PRO A 36 -30.31 -1.89 33.80
CA PRO A 36 -30.13 -0.92 32.72
C PRO A 36 -28.81 -0.14 32.84
N LEU A 37 -27.66 -0.83 32.86
CA LEU A 37 -26.35 -0.18 33.05
C LEU A 37 -25.31 -0.46 31.95
N ILE A 38 -25.70 -1.06 30.83
CA ILE A 38 -24.83 -1.19 29.66
C ILE A 38 -25.63 -0.69 28.47
N ASP A 39 -25.83 0.63 28.51
CA ASP A 39 -26.20 1.45 27.36
C ASP A 39 -25.03 1.38 26.36
N ASP A 40 -25.39 1.14 25.10
CA ASP A 40 -24.54 0.75 23.97
C ASP A 40 -23.74 1.97 23.46
N GLY A 41 -23.01 2.61 24.36
CA GLY A 41 -22.31 3.89 24.20
C GLY A 41 -20.92 3.78 23.61
N PHE A 42 -20.66 2.81 22.73
CA PHE A 42 -19.48 2.84 21.89
C PHE A 42 -19.89 3.12 20.46
N ASP A 43 -20.21 4.39 20.23
CA ASP A 43 -20.02 5.03 18.94
C ASP A 43 -18.68 4.54 18.38
N GLU A 44 -18.67 4.08 17.13
CA GLU A 44 -17.46 3.61 16.46
C GLU A 44 -16.38 4.69 16.64
N PRO A 45 -15.23 4.41 17.30
CA PRO A 45 -14.24 5.43 17.55
C PRO A 45 -13.70 5.89 16.20
N VAL A 46 -14.25 6.98 15.68
CA VAL A 46 -13.64 7.71 14.58
C VAL A 46 -12.27 8.14 15.11
N ALA A 47 -11.23 7.50 14.59
CA ALA A 47 -9.85 7.89 14.89
C ALA A 47 -9.71 9.34 14.39
N SER A 48 -9.97 10.31 15.27
CA SER A 48 -9.99 11.75 14.98
C SER A 48 -8.60 12.32 14.74
N LEU A 49 -7.60 11.45 14.57
CA LEU A 49 -6.24 11.86 14.42
C LEU A 49 -5.94 12.16 12.96
N PRO A 50 -5.16 13.21 12.69
CA PRO A 50 -4.71 13.51 11.35
C PRO A 50 -4.02 12.27 10.75
N PRO A 51 -4.26 11.97 9.46
CA PRO A 51 -3.68 10.81 8.82
C PRO A 51 -2.16 10.90 8.90
N VAL A 52 -1.52 9.84 9.39
CA VAL A 52 -0.07 9.71 9.42
C VAL A 52 0.37 9.41 7.99
N LEU A 53 0.85 10.42 7.28
CA LEU A 53 1.24 10.32 5.88
C LEU A 53 2.73 10.60 5.74
N LEU A 54 3.39 9.76 4.94
CA LEU A 54 4.68 10.10 4.38
C LEU A 54 4.50 11.16 3.28
N PRO A 55 5.49 12.05 3.08
CA PRO A 55 5.49 12.96 1.94
C PRO A 55 5.53 12.18 0.62
N ALA A 56 5.11 12.82 -0.48
CA ALA A 56 5.04 12.16 -1.80
C ALA A 56 6.39 11.57 -2.25
N ASP A 57 7.48 12.29 -1.96
CA ASP A 57 8.86 11.87 -2.24
C ASP A 57 9.58 11.50 -0.94
N ALA A 58 9.05 10.49 -0.25
CA ALA A 58 9.57 10.06 1.05
C ALA A 58 11.02 9.58 0.96
N LYS A 59 11.89 10.22 1.75
CA LYS A 59 13.27 9.78 1.95
C LYS A 59 13.33 8.70 3.02
N PRO A 60 14.40 7.89 3.07
CA PRO A 60 14.59 6.91 4.14
C PRO A 60 14.48 7.54 5.54
N THR A 61 15.04 8.74 5.73
CA THR A 61 14.99 9.47 7.00
C THR A 61 13.58 9.91 7.40
N ASP A 62 12.67 10.10 6.44
CA ASP A 62 11.31 10.55 6.74
C ASP A 62 10.50 9.45 7.44
N VAL A 63 10.86 8.17 7.20
CA VAL A 63 10.26 7.01 7.86
C VAL A 63 10.52 7.04 9.38
N ASP A 64 11.66 7.58 9.82
CA ASP A 64 12.10 7.61 11.22
C ASP A 64 11.31 8.62 12.06
N HIS A 65 10.74 9.59 11.36
CA HIS A 65 9.97 10.67 11.93
C HIS A 65 8.48 10.33 12.01
N VAL A 66 8.06 9.19 11.46
CA VAL A 66 6.67 8.72 11.53
C VAL A 66 6.31 8.39 12.98
N ARG A 67 5.22 8.98 13.47
CA ARG A 67 4.70 8.74 14.83
C ARG A 67 3.26 8.25 14.76
N PHE A 68 3.08 6.99 15.09
CA PHE A 68 1.76 6.37 15.22
C PHE A 68 1.19 6.65 16.61
N SER A 69 -0.14 6.78 16.66
CA SER A 69 -0.86 6.93 17.92
C SER A 69 -1.37 5.59 18.43
N LEU A 70 -1.54 5.50 19.75
CA LEU A 70 -1.97 4.28 20.41
C LEU A 70 -3.49 4.11 20.34
N GLY A 71 -3.96 2.93 19.97
CA GLY A 71 -5.37 2.56 19.94
C GLY A 71 -5.68 1.36 20.84
N LEU A 72 -6.94 1.22 21.26
CA LEU A 72 -7.44 0.10 22.10
C LEU A 72 -7.22 -1.30 21.50
N ARG A 73 -7.00 -1.38 20.18
CA ARG A 73 -6.57 -2.58 19.43
C ARG A 73 -5.41 -2.26 18.48
N GLY A 74 -4.41 -1.54 18.99
CA GLY A 74 -3.24 -1.14 18.20
C GLY A 74 -2.41 -2.34 17.72
N TYR A 75 -1.69 -2.13 16.61
CA TYR A 75 -0.62 -3.04 16.21
C TYR A 75 0.48 -3.06 17.26
N ARG A 76 1.24 -4.14 17.29
CA ARG A 76 2.40 -4.24 18.18
C ARG A 76 3.51 -3.33 17.69
N MET A 77 4.03 -2.48 18.59
CA MET A 77 5.02 -1.46 18.25
C MET A 77 6.29 -2.08 17.65
N ASP A 78 6.80 -3.18 18.19
CA ASP A 78 8.01 -3.83 17.69
C ASP A 78 7.86 -4.39 16.27
N GLN A 79 6.68 -4.92 15.93
CA GLN A 79 6.40 -5.39 14.57
C GLN A 79 6.27 -4.24 13.58
N VAL A 80 5.66 -3.13 14.02
CA VAL A 80 5.58 -1.91 13.21
C VAL A 80 6.99 -1.35 13.00
N ASP A 81 7.80 -1.25 14.05
CA ASP A 81 9.17 -0.75 13.97
C ASP A 81 10.04 -1.61 13.02
N GLU A 82 9.93 -2.94 13.09
CA GLU A 82 10.65 -3.85 12.18
C GLU A 82 10.26 -3.61 10.70
N VAL A 83 8.96 -3.43 10.43
CA VAL A 83 8.48 -3.15 9.07
C VAL A 83 8.92 -1.76 8.59
N LEU A 84 8.97 -0.76 9.48
CA LEU A 84 9.47 0.58 9.15
C LEU A 84 10.98 0.57 8.87
N ASP A 85 11.76 -0.21 9.61
CA ASP A 85 13.18 -0.38 9.37
C ASP A 85 13.43 -1.05 8.01
N ASP A 86 12.70 -2.12 7.69
CA ASP A 86 12.78 -2.75 6.35
C ASP A 86 12.33 -1.78 5.24
N LEU A 87 11.29 -0.98 5.48
CA LEU A 87 10.85 0.04 4.52
C LEU A 87 11.94 1.11 4.29
N ARG A 88 12.60 1.59 5.35
CA ARG A 88 13.72 2.53 5.25
C ARG A 88 14.82 1.97 4.35
N ASP A 89 15.22 0.72 4.59
CA ASP A 89 16.28 0.06 3.84
C ASP A 89 15.90 -0.13 2.36
N GLN A 90 14.63 -0.48 2.10
CA GLN A 90 14.12 -0.59 0.73
C GLN A 90 14.12 0.74 -0.01
N ILE A 91 13.75 1.85 0.63
CA ILE A 91 13.79 3.19 0.01
C ILE A 91 15.25 3.54 -0.30
N ALA A 92 16.16 3.36 0.65
CA ALA A 92 17.59 3.65 0.45
C ALA A 92 18.19 2.85 -0.70
N SER A 93 17.83 1.56 -0.81
CA SER A 93 18.24 0.70 -1.93
C SER A 93 17.70 1.19 -3.28
N LYS A 94 16.43 1.60 -3.34
CA LYS A 94 15.81 2.14 -4.56
C LYS A 94 16.46 3.45 -4.98
N ASP A 95 16.72 4.36 -4.05
CA ASP A 95 17.39 5.63 -4.31
C ASP A 95 18.80 5.41 -4.87
N GLY A 96 19.54 4.46 -4.29
CA GLY A 96 20.87 4.09 -4.80
C GLY A 96 20.81 3.51 -6.22
N GLN A 97 19.82 2.67 -6.52
CA GLN A 97 19.61 2.13 -7.86
C GLN A 97 19.24 3.23 -8.86
N LEU A 98 18.41 4.20 -8.46
CA LEU A 98 18.03 5.32 -9.31
C LEU A 98 19.26 6.19 -9.64
N ALA A 99 20.03 6.57 -8.61
CA ALA A 99 21.26 7.33 -8.80
C ALA A 99 22.27 6.61 -9.71
N SER A 100 22.40 5.28 -9.56
CA SER A 100 23.26 4.48 -10.45
C SER A 100 22.78 4.50 -11.90
N LYS A 101 21.47 4.41 -12.13
CA LYS A 101 20.88 4.46 -13.48
C LYS A 101 21.05 5.84 -14.11
N GLU A 102 20.83 6.90 -13.33
CA GLU A 102 21.04 8.28 -13.79
C GLU A 102 22.50 8.52 -14.20
N ALA A 103 23.46 8.00 -13.41
CA ALA A 103 24.88 8.06 -13.76
C ALA A 103 25.21 7.28 -15.04
N GLU A 104 24.59 6.11 -15.26
CA GLU A 104 24.75 5.34 -16.49
C GLU A 104 24.22 6.10 -17.71
N ILE A 105 23.02 6.69 -17.59
CA ILE A 105 22.41 7.50 -18.65
C ILE A 105 23.30 8.69 -18.98
N ALA A 106 23.77 9.44 -17.97
CA ALA A 106 24.65 10.57 -18.17
C ALA A 106 25.97 10.18 -18.86
N ALA A 107 26.54 9.02 -18.52
CA ALA A 107 27.74 8.50 -19.17
C ALA A 107 27.50 8.14 -20.64
N ARG A 108 26.35 7.54 -20.96
CA ARG A 108 25.96 7.22 -22.35
C ARG A 108 25.70 8.46 -23.18
N ASP A 109 25.07 9.48 -22.61
CA ASP A 109 24.85 10.75 -23.30
C ASP A 109 26.18 11.44 -23.64
N ALA A 110 27.14 11.42 -22.71
CA ALA A 110 28.49 11.94 -22.98
C ALA A 110 29.24 11.14 -24.06
N GLU A 111 29.05 9.82 -24.11
CA GLU A 111 29.61 8.96 -25.16
C GLU A 111 28.99 9.27 -26.53
N ILE A 112 27.68 9.44 -26.59
CA ILE A 112 26.96 9.81 -27.82
C ILE A 112 27.47 11.14 -28.37
N GLU A 113 27.64 12.16 -27.52
CA GLU A 113 28.16 13.46 -27.96
C GLU A 113 29.59 13.37 -28.50
N ARG A 114 30.47 12.59 -27.84
CA ARG A 114 31.82 12.35 -28.35
C ARG A 114 31.81 11.67 -29.72
N LEU A 115 30.97 10.65 -29.90
CA LEU A 115 30.84 9.95 -31.19
C LEU A 115 30.30 10.88 -32.28
N ARG A 116 29.33 11.74 -31.94
CA ARG A 116 28.79 12.76 -32.87
C ARG A 116 29.87 13.75 -33.32
N GLU A 117 30.71 14.21 -32.39
CA GLU A 117 31.83 15.09 -32.71
C GLU A 117 32.89 14.40 -33.57
N GLN A 118 33.25 13.15 -33.25
CA GLN A 118 34.16 12.35 -34.07
C GLN A 118 33.64 12.17 -35.49
N LEU A 119 32.36 11.82 -35.65
CA LEU A 119 31.73 11.70 -36.96
C LEU A 119 31.76 13.03 -37.73
N ARG A 120 31.43 14.14 -37.08
CA ARG A 120 31.50 15.48 -37.68
C ARG A 120 32.90 15.78 -38.19
N ASN A 121 33.92 15.52 -37.37
CA ASN A 121 35.32 15.78 -37.72
C ASN A 121 35.78 14.88 -38.87
N ASN A 122 35.42 13.59 -38.86
CA ASN A 122 35.75 12.65 -39.93
C ASN A 122 35.10 13.05 -41.27
N VAL A 123 33.87 13.57 -41.25
CA VAL A 123 33.19 14.06 -42.46
C VAL A 123 33.87 15.33 -42.98
N LEU A 124 34.28 16.24 -42.10
CA LEU A 124 35.02 17.45 -42.48
C LEU A 124 36.40 17.13 -43.08
N SER A 125 37.11 16.14 -42.54
CA SER A 125 38.38 15.69 -43.12
C SER A 125 38.19 15.02 -44.48
N ALA A 126 37.19 14.16 -44.63
CA ALA A 126 36.90 13.48 -45.89
C ALA A 126 36.51 14.46 -47.01
N THR A 127 35.75 15.53 -46.70
CA THR A 127 35.37 16.55 -47.68
C THR A 127 36.50 17.54 -48.02
N ALA A 128 37.50 17.70 -47.15
CA ALA A 128 38.68 18.50 -47.45
C ALA A 128 39.67 17.78 -48.38
N GLU A 129 39.73 16.45 -48.34
CA GLU A 129 40.63 15.62 -49.15
C GLU A 129 40.13 15.42 -50.60
N ASP A 130 38.82 15.55 -50.85
CA ASP A 130 38.17 15.40 -52.17
C ASP A 130 38.16 16.71 -53.01
N ARG A 131 38.85 17.76 -52.56
CA ARG A 131 39.01 19.00 -53.34
C ARG A 131 40.26 18.91 -54.23
N PRO A 132 40.13 18.96 -55.57
CA PRO A 132 41.25 18.91 -56.50
C PRO A 132 42.10 20.19 -56.49
#